data_AF-A0A2N1NN04-F1
#
_entry.id   AF-A0A2N1NN04-F1
#
_cell.length_a   1.000
_cell.length_b   1.000
_cell.length_c   1.000
_cell.angle_alpha   90.00
_cell.angle_beta   90.00
_cell.angle_gamma   90.00
#
_symmetry.space_group_name_H-M   'P 1'
#
loop_
_entity.id
_entity.type
_entity.pdbx_description
1 polymer ?
#
loop_
_entity_poly.entity_id
_entity_poly.type
_entity_poly.pdbx_seq_one_letter_code
_entity_poly.pdbx_strand_id
1 'polypeptide(L)'
;MDQISNYKHKIDFLLSNDTFQAQTAVKQKPNVCNECNRKRKFFDESHQYTLIIGNRIAGKMVFVPFEQFKNVEYIAEGGFIVLKKLNNSKSITSKELNELKVFHEFSLNSKYRSNVTNVGIYFGITQDPVTKDIMILMPYYYNSGDLIHYLSNDFYNINWKTKLCNLRDIIYGLKNIHIVHIIHRDFHSGNIFFDKNNSTYIGDLGISKSATESIDNNNENYGIIPYMAPEMFQRQKYTEASDIYSFSMIMWEFIIGRRSFWNRAHDAE
;
A
#
# COMPACT_ATOMS: atom_id res chain seq x y z
N MET A 1 -33.56 -2.24 -5.62
CA MET A 1 -33.05 -2.18 -4.24
C MET A 1 -32.29 -3.45 -3.82
N ASP A 2 -32.06 -4.43 -4.71
CA ASP A 2 -31.55 -5.77 -4.30
C ASP A 2 -30.18 -6.19 -4.86
N GLN A 3 -29.33 -5.24 -5.26
CA GLN A 3 -27.93 -5.57 -5.58
C GLN A 3 -26.96 -5.16 -4.46
N ILE A 4 -27.25 -4.09 -3.70
CA ILE A 4 -26.39 -3.62 -2.59
C ILE A 4 -26.31 -4.65 -1.45
N SER A 5 -27.38 -5.41 -1.17
CA SER A 5 -27.39 -6.41 -0.09
C SER A 5 -26.47 -7.60 -0.39
N ASN A 6 -26.24 -7.93 -1.65
CA ASN A 6 -25.47 -9.12 -2.04
C ASN A 6 -23.95 -8.88 -2.02
N TYR A 7 -23.49 -7.64 -2.20
CA TYR A 7 -22.07 -7.25 -2.05
C TYR A 7 -21.65 -7.15 -0.58
N LYS A 8 -22.58 -6.72 0.28
CA LYS A 8 -22.42 -6.62 1.73
C LYS A 8 -21.94 -7.97 2.28
N HIS A 9 -22.71 -9.04 2.08
CA HIS A 9 -22.41 -10.37 2.64
C HIS A 9 -21.06 -11.00 2.26
N LYS A 10 -20.39 -10.58 1.17
CA LYS A 10 -19.12 -11.18 0.73
C LYS A 10 -17.87 -10.37 1.09
N ILE A 11 -18.00 -9.07 1.37
CA ILE A 11 -16.89 -8.22 1.85
C ILE A 11 -17.06 -7.93 3.35
N ASP A 12 -18.22 -8.23 3.95
CA ASP A 12 -18.50 -8.04 5.38
C ASP A 12 -17.44 -8.67 6.31
N PHE A 13 -16.74 -9.73 5.89
CA PHE A 13 -15.63 -10.30 6.69
C PHE A 13 -14.42 -9.36 6.80
N LEU A 14 -14.22 -8.47 5.82
CA LEU A 14 -13.16 -7.46 5.75
C LEU A 14 -13.58 -6.13 6.39
N LEU A 15 -14.88 -5.89 6.52
CA LEU A 15 -15.45 -4.61 6.91
C LEU A 15 -15.87 -4.60 8.39
N SER A 16 -15.59 -3.51 9.10
CA SER A 16 -16.14 -3.35 10.45
C SER A 16 -17.65 -3.05 10.39
N ASN A 17 -18.45 -3.71 11.23
CA ASN A 17 -19.88 -3.41 11.44
C ASN A 17 -20.17 -2.02 12.03
N ASP A 18 -19.13 -1.30 12.41
CA ASP A 18 -19.25 0.04 12.96
C ASP A 18 -19.76 1.01 11.89
N THR A 19 -20.91 1.62 12.15
CA THR A 19 -21.48 2.67 11.29
C THR A 19 -20.61 3.91 11.33
N PHE A 20 -20.30 4.47 10.16
CA PHE A 20 -19.61 5.75 10.02
C PHE A 20 -20.49 6.86 10.60
N GLN A 21 -20.05 7.48 11.70
CA GLN A 21 -20.59 8.75 12.17
C GLN A 21 -19.48 9.78 12.08
N ALA A 22 -19.65 10.77 11.21
CA ALA A 22 -18.77 11.93 11.17
C ALA A 22 -18.88 12.67 12.52
N GLN A 23 -17.85 12.57 13.36
CA GLN A 23 -17.82 13.34 14.60
C GLN A 23 -17.50 14.79 14.27
N THR A 24 -18.41 15.70 14.63
CA THR A 24 -18.15 17.15 14.63
C THR A 24 -17.01 17.47 15.60
N ALA A 25 -16.08 18.32 15.15
CA ALA A 25 -14.83 18.65 15.84
C ALA A 25 -14.99 18.95 17.35
N VAL A 26 -14.28 18.19 18.18
CA VAL A 26 -14.02 18.57 19.58
C VAL A 26 -12.93 19.64 19.56
N LYS A 27 -13.28 20.87 19.99
CA LYS A 27 -12.31 21.97 20.19
C LYS A 27 -11.30 21.60 21.28
N GLN A 28 -10.17 21.02 20.92
CA GLN A 28 -9.05 20.83 21.85
C GLN A 28 -8.31 22.16 22.06
N LYS A 29 -8.08 22.54 23.32
CA LYS A 29 -7.29 23.73 23.69
C LYS A 29 -5.81 23.56 23.27
N PRO A 30 -5.10 24.65 22.91
CA PRO A 30 -3.76 24.55 22.34
C PRO A 30 -2.73 24.05 23.35
N ASN A 31 -2.08 22.93 23.04
CA ASN A 31 -0.87 22.49 23.73
C ASN A 31 0.37 23.08 23.04
N VAL A 32 1.15 23.86 23.79
CA VAL A 32 2.48 24.34 23.37
C VAL A 32 3.46 23.16 23.48
N CYS A 33 4.36 23.00 22.51
CA CYS A 33 5.42 22.00 22.60
C CYS A 33 6.45 22.44 23.65
N ASN A 34 6.60 21.67 24.73
CA ASN A 34 7.50 22.03 25.85
C ASN A 34 8.99 22.03 25.48
N GLU A 35 9.39 21.38 24.37
CA GLU A 35 10.79 21.34 23.94
C GLU A 35 11.17 22.52 23.04
N CYS A 36 10.24 23.06 22.25
CA CYS A 36 10.56 24.11 21.27
C CYS A 36 9.75 25.40 21.42
N ASN A 37 8.88 25.50 22.43
CA ASN A 37 8.02 26.66 22.75
C ASN A 37 7.21 27.25 21.57
N ARG A 38 7.04 26.50 20.48
CA ARG A 38 6.21 26.90 19.35
C ARG A 38 4.76 26.49 19.59
N LYS A 39 3.83 27.41 19.32
CA LYS A 39 2.39 27.09 19.20
C LYS A 39 2.23 26.15 17.99
N ARG A 40 1.62 24.98 18.17
CA ARG A 40 1.22 24.15 17.03
C ARG A 40 0.26 24.97 16.16
N LYS A 41 0.59 25.18 14.88
CA LYS A 41 -0.35 25.76 13.92
C LYS A 41 -1.52 24.78 13.78
N PHE A 42 -2.74 25.26 13.97
CA PHE A 42 -3.91 24.53 13.50
C PHE A 42 -3.84 24.44 11.98
N PHE A 43 -3.94 23.23 11.45
CA PHE A 43 -4.16 23.02 10.03
C PHE A 43 -5.64 23.34 9.74
N ASP A 44 -5.88 24.10 8.68
CA ASP A 44 -7.14 24.78 8.36
C ASP A 44 -8.38 23.86 8.30
N GLU A 45 -9.59 24.41 8.40
CA GLU A 45 -10.86 23.66 8.48
C GLU A 45 -11.21 22.83 7.22
N SER A 46 -10.42 22.94 6.14
CA SER A 46 -10.49 22.08 4.95
C SER A 46 -9.93 20.65 5.17
N HIS A 47 -9.25 20.37 6.29
CA HIS A 47 -8.55 19.10 6.54
C HIS A 47 -9.43 17.99 7.17
N GLN A 48 -10.74 17.98 6.92
CA GLN A 48 -11.72 17.19 7.69
C GLN A 48 -11.67 15.66 7.59
N TYR A 49 -10.77 15.05 6.81
CA TYR A 49 -10.74 13.59 6.65
C TYR A 49 -9.63 12.87 7.43
N THR A 50 -8.66 13.59 8.01
CA THR A 50 -7.56 12.96 8.78
C THR A 50 -7.98 12.58 10.21
N LEU A 51 -9.12 13.06 10.71
CA LEU A 51 -9.59 12.79 12.08
C LEU A 51 -10.62 11.66 12.19
N ILE A 52 -11.04 11.04 11.08
CA ILE A 52 -12.13 10.05 11.11
C ILE A 52 -11.62 8.59 11.05
N ILE A 53 -10.33 8.37 10.76
CA ILE A 53 -9.68 7.04 10.77
C ILE A 53 -8.60 6.98 11.86
N GLY A 54 -8.82 7.71 12.95
CA GLY A 54 -7.82 7.97 13.99
C GLY A 54 -7.72 6.96 15.13
N ASN A 55 -8.49 5.86 15.13
CA ASN A 55 -8.44 4.87 16.23
C ASN A 55 -9.05 3.51 15.86
N ARG A 56 -8.66 2.87 14.74
CA ARG A 56 -9.14 1.51 14.44
C ARG A 56 -8.02 0.51 14.14
N ILE A 57 -7.64 -0.11 15.26
CA ILE A 57 -7.12 -1.45 15.52
C ILE A 57 -7.25 -2.44 14.34
N ALA A 58 -6.10 -2.98 13.90
CA ALA A 58 -5.91 -4.30 13.28
C ALA A 58 -6.67 -4.61 11.98
N GLY A 59 -6.37 -3.92 10.87
CA GLY A 59 -6.76 -4.40 9.54
C GLY A 59 -8.23 -4.29 9.15
N LYS A 60 -9.06 -3.68 10.00
CA LYS A 60 -10.48 -3.49 9.73
C LYS A 60 -10.65 -2.36 8.72
N MET A 61 -11.03 -2.74 7.50
CA MET A 61 -11.38 -1.79 6.45
C MET A 61 -12.81 -1.26 6.70
N VAL A 62 -13.10 -0.07 6.19
CA VAL A 62 -14.43 0.54 6.29
C VAL A 62 -14.98 0.77 4.89
N PHE A 63 -16.27 0.52 4.68
CA PHE A 63 -16.95 0.94 3.47
C PHE A 63 -17.36 2.40 3.62
N VAL A 64 -16.89 3.26 2.72
CA VAL A 64 -17.23 4.68 2.71
C VAL A 64 -18.10 4.95 1.49
N PRO A 65 -19.37 5.39 1.66
CA PRO A 65 -20.22 5.79 0.54
C PRO A 65 -19.53 6.85 -0.32
N PHE A 66 -19.59 6.68 -1.65
CA PHE A 66 -18.83 7.51 -2.60
C PHE A 66 -19.24 8.99 -2.52
N GLU A 67 -20.49 9.26 -2.19
CA GLU A 67 -21.05 10.61 -2.08
C GLU A 67 -20.41 11.43 -0.94
N GLN A 68 -19.68 10.78 -0.04
CA GLN A 68 -18.95 11.45 1.05
C GLN A 68 -17.63 12.10 0.58
N PHE A 69 -17.14 11.76 -0.61
CA PHE A 69 -15.97 12.41 -1.20
C PHE A 69 -16.41 13.68 -1.94
N LYS A 70 -15.85 14.84 -1.56
CA LYS A 70 -16.06 16.12 -2.24
C LYS A 70 -14.87 16.38 -3.17
N ASN A 71 -15.12 16.92 -4.37
CA ASN A 71 -14.10 17.22 -5.40
C ASN A 71 -13.35 15.98 -5.91
N VAL A 72 -14.10 14.94 -6.33
CA VAL A 72 -13.57 13.64 -6.83
C VAL A 72 -13.03 13.72 -8.27
N GLU A 73 -12.69 14.90 -8.78
CA GLU A 73 -11.96 14.99 -10.05
C GLU A 73 -10.56 14.46 -9.80
N TYR A 74 -10.35 13.14 -9.94
CA TYR A 74 -9.11 12.37 -10.17
C TYR A 74 -7.76 12.94 -9.69
N ILE A 75 -7.77 13.73 -8.62
CA ILE A 75 -6.65 14.54 -8.20
C ILE A 75 -6.69 14.54 -6.68
N ALA A 76 -5.72 13.84 -6.15
CA ALA A 76 -5.23 13.98 -4.80
C ALA A 76 -4.63 15.39 -4.61
N GLU A 77 -5.41 16.48 -4.73
CA GLU A 77 -4.97 17.80 -4.29
C GLU A 77 -6.06 18.39 -3.39
N GLY A 78 -5.89 18.09 -2.10
CA GLY A 78 -6.72 18.60 -1.00
C GLY A 78 -7.21 17.53 -0.03
N GLY A 79 -7.23 16.27 -0.46
CA GLY A 79 -7.59 15.12 0.38
C GLY A 79 -6.39 14.26 0.78
N PHE A 80 -6.37 13.75 2.01
CA PHE A 80 -5.30 12.88 2.54
C PHE A 80 -5.36 11.42 2.03
N ILE A 81 -6.15 11.14 0.99
CA ILE A 81 -6.50 9.80 0.55
C ILE A 81 -6.36 9.70 -0.97
N VAL A 82 -5.81 8.58 -1.45
CA VAL A 82 -5.75 8.16 -2.85
C VAL A 82 -6.76 7.04 -3.09
N LEU A 83 -7.43 7.05 -4.24
CA LEU A 83 -8.36 6.01 -4.66
C LEU A 83 -7.72 5.13 -5.74
N LYS A 84 -7.40 3.88 -5.42
CA LYS A 84 -6.97 2.87 -6.43
C LYS A 84 -8.20 2.12 -6.93
N LYS A 85 -8.58 2.35 -8.18
CA LYS A 85 -9.71 1.68 -8.83
C LYS A 85 -9.31 0.28 -9.29
N LEU A 86 -10.09 -0.73 -8.91
CA LEU A 86 -9.96 -2.11 -9.39
C LEU A 86 -10.87 -2.30 -10.60
N ASN A 87 -10.33 -2.13 -11.81
CA ASN A 87 -11.12 -2.21 -13.04
C ASN A 87 -11.75 -3.61 -13.21
N ASN A 88 -12.98 -3.64 -13.75
CA ASN A 88 -13.75 -4.87 -14.01
C ASN A 88 -14.08 -5.69 -12.77
N SER A 89 -14.05 -5.09 -11.57
CA SER A 89 -14.36 -5.76 -10.30
C SER A 89 -15.86 -6.01 -10.07
N LYS A 90 -16.70 -5.85 -11.10
CA LYS A 90 -18.14 -6.17 -11.08
C LYS A 90 -18.41 -7.65 -10.79
N SER A 91 -17.56 -8.56 -11.26
CA SER A 91 -17.65 -10.00 -10.99
C SER A 91 -16.63 -10.41 -9.92
N ILE A 92 -17.13 -10.67 -8.71
CA ILE A 92 -16.42 -11.01 -7.45
C ILE A 92 -15.41 -12.18 -7.53
N THR A 93 -15.34 -12.91 -8.63
CA THR A 93 -14.59 -14.18 -8.75
C THR A 93 -13.08 -14.03 -8.98
N SER A 94 -12.53 -12.82 -8.89
CA SER A 94 -11.32 -12.48 -9.63
C SER A 94 -10.09 -12.19 -8.78
N LYS A 95 -8.93 -12.40 -9.41
CA LYS A 95 -7.59 -11.97 -8.96
C LYS A 95 -7.57 -10.49 -8.51
N GLU A 96 -8.48 -9.66 -8.99
CA GLU A 96 -8.55 -8.22 -8.65
C GLU A 96 -8.79 -7.94 -7.15
N LEU A 97 -9.48 -8.83 -6.40
CA LEU A 97 -9.70 -8.65 -4.96
C LEU A 97 -8.60 -9.27 -4.09
N ASN A 98 -7.58 -9.87 -4.71
CA ASN A 98 -6.50 -10.53 -3.99
C ASN A 98 -5.74 -9.56 -3.08
N GLU A 99 -5.51 -8.32 -3.53
CA GLU A 99 -4.85 -7.28 -2.75
C GLU A 99 -5.54 -7.06 -1.38
N LEU A 100 -6.86 -6.95 -1.38
CA LEU A 100 -7.66 -6.74 -0.17
C LEU A 100 -7.64 -7.96 0.75
N LYS A 101 -7.66 -9.18 0.19
CA LYS A 101 -7.59 -10.43 0.95
C LYS A 101 -6.23 -10.57 1.64
N VAL A 102 -5.14 -10.40 0.90
CA VAL A 102 -3.77 -10.51 1.42
C VAL A 102 -3.52 -9.43 2.47
N PHE A 103 -3.95 -8.18 2.22
CA PHE A 103 -3.80 -7.12 3.21
C PHE A 103 -4.54 -7.41 4.53
N HIS A 104 -5.72 -8.02 4.44
CA HIS A 104 -6.47 -8.43 5.62
C HIS A 104 -5.79 -9.60 6.37
N GLU A 105 -5.31 -10.62 5.65
CA GLU A 105 -4.51 -11.70 6.25
C GLU A 105 -3.28 -11.14 6.95
N PHE A 106 -2.54 -10.25 6.28
CA PHE A 106 -1.40 -9.55 6.85
C PHE A 106 -1.79 -8.83 8.14
N SER A 107 -2.85 -8.04 8.09
CA SER A 107 -3.25 -7.21 9.22
C SER A 107 -3.75 -8.02 10.42
N LEU A 108 -4.45 -9.14 10.20
CA LEU A 108 -4.91 -10.05 11.25
C LEU A 108 -3.75 -10.77 11.94
N ASN A 109 -2.79 -11.25 11.16
CA ASN A 109 -1.67 -12.06 11.66
C ASN A 109 -0.46 -11.23 12.09
N SER A 110 -0.42 -9.95 11.73
CA SER A 110 0.65 -9.05 12.15
C SER A 110 0.70 -8.95 13.67
N LYS A 111 1.85 -9.32 14.26
CA LYS A 111 2.09 -9.19 15.71
C LYS A 111 2.12 -7.72 16.16
N TYR A 112 2.30 -6.80 15.23
CA TYR A 112 2.41 -5.37 15.45
C TYR A 112 1.08 -4.68 15.14
N ARG A 113 0.26 -4.47 16.17
CA ARG A 113 -0.92 -3.58 16.10
C ARG A 113 -0.54 -2.09 16.05
N SER A 114 0.75 -1.76 15.84
CA SER A 114 1.29 -0.41 15.82
C SER A 114 1.56 0.08 14.40
N ASN A 115 1.55 1.40 14.21
CA ASN A 115 1.72 2.11 12.92
C ASN A 115 3.11 1.98 12.27
N VAL A 116 3.92 0.99 12.64
CA VAL A 116 5.33 0.87 12.20
C VAL A 116 5.57 -0.50 11.57
N THR A 117 4.76 -0.85 10.58
CA THR A 117 4.95 -2.09 9.80
C THR A 117 5.84 -1.88 8.58
N ASN A 118 6.03 -0.64 8.11
CA ASN A 118 6.62 -0.32 6.79
C ASN A 118 5.95 -1.06 5.63
N VAL A 119 4.69 -1.48 5.84
CA VAL A 119 3.78 -2.01 4.84
C VAL A 119 2.65 -1.01 4.69
N GLY A 120 2.26 -0.80 3.44
CA GLY A 120 1.16 0.04 3.04
C GLY A 120 -0.12 -0.28 3.79
N ILE A 121 -0.86 0.75 4.17
CA ILE A 121 -2.15 0.58 4.86
C ILE A 121 -3.31 0.92 3.93
N TYR A 122 -4.41 0.19 4.06
CA TYR A 122 -5.67 0.53 3.41
C TYR A 122 -6.66 0.99 4.47
N PHE A 123 -7.26 2.15 4.22
CA PHE A 123 -8.25 2.74 5.11
C PHE A 123 -9.63 2.12 4.94
N GLY A 124 -9.94 1.65 3.74
CA GLY A 124 -11.27 1.20 3.41
C GLY A 124 -11.45 0.98 1.92
N ILE A 125 -12.72 0.78 1.55
CA ILE A 125 -13.13 0.70 0.16
C ILE A 125 -14.34 1.59 -0.10
N THR A 126 -14.51 1.97 -1.35
CA THR A 126 -15.73 2.59 -1.87
C THR A 126 -16.09 1.94 -3.21
N GLN A 127 -17.18 2.38 -3.82
CA GLN A 127 -17.64 1.88 -5.11
C GLN A 127 -17.87 3.05 -6.07
N ASP A 128 -17.31 2.94 -7.27
CA ASP A 128 -17.56 3.88 -8.35
C ASP A 128 -19.07 3.96 -8.66
N PRO A 129 -19.70 5.14 -8.62
CA PRO A 129 -21.14 5.25 -8.78
C PRO A 129 -21.59 4.90 -10.22
N VAL A 130 -20.71 5.05 -11.21
CA VAL A 130 -20.98 4.82 -12.64
C VAL A 130 -20.59 3.39 -13.02
N THR A 131 -19.32 3.03 -12.83
CA THR A 131 -18.82 1.73 -13.27
C THR A 131 -19.09 0.63 -12.26
N LYS A 132 -19.48 0.94 -11.02
CA LYS A 132 -19.67 -0.06 -9.94
C LYS A 132 -18.40 -0.83 -9.56
N ASP A 133 -17.24 -0.41 -10.05
CA ASP A 133 -15.96 -0.98 -9.66
C ASP A 133 -15.61 -0.59 -8.21
N ILE A 134 -14.96 -1.50 -7.51
CA ILE A 134 -14.42 -1.26 -6.18
C ILE A 134 -13.20 -0.36 -6.27
N MET A 135 -13.09 0.57 -5.34
CA MET A 135 -11.94 1.45 -5.17
C MET A 135 -11.38 1.30 -3.76
N ILE A 136 -10.06 1.19 -3.64
CA ILE A 136 -9.35 1.11 -2.37
C ILE A 136 -8.98 2.52 -1.91
N LEU A 137 -9.29 2.85 -0.66
CA LEU A 137 -8.87 4.10 -0.01
C LEU A 137 -7.49 3.87 0.61
N MET A 138 -6.51 4.62 0.13
CA MET A 138 -5.11 4.52 0.53
C MET A 138 -4.62 5.88 1.07
N PRO A 139 -3.60 5.93 1.93
CA PRO A 139 -2.94 7.16 2.34
C PRO A 139 -2.47 8.03 1.17
N TYR A 140 -2.42 9.35 1.41
CA TYR A 140 -1.91 10.32 0.43
C TYR A 140 -0.51 10.01 -0.10
N TYR A 141 0.36 9.40 0.72
CA TYR A 141 1.75 9.19 0.34
C TYR A 141 1.92 8.28 -0.89
N TYR A 142 0.90 7.51 -1.26
CA TYR A 142 0.89 6.79 -2.53
C TYR A 142 0.93 7.72 -3.75
N ASN A 143 0.50 8.98 -3.61
CA ASN A 143 0.61 10.03 -4.63
C ASN A 143 1.93 10.80 -4.56
N SER A 144 2.66 10.73 -3.44
CA SER A 144 3.94 11.44 -3.27
C SER A 144 5.07 10.84 -4.13
N GLY A 145 4.84 9.66 -4.71
CA GLY A 145 5.77 8.98 -5.60
C GLY A 145 6.33 7.69 -5.02
N ASP A 146 6.77 6.83 -5.93
CA ASP A 146 7.48 5.60 -5.63
C ASP A 146 9.01 5.81 -5.57
N LEU A 147 9.76 4.76 -5.28
CA LEU A 147 11.22 4.81 -5.22
C LEU A 147 11.87 5.15 -6.56
N ILE A 148 11.22 4.85 -7.68
CA ILE A 148 11.73 5.21 -9.02
C ILE A 148 11.78 6.74 -9.12
N HIS A 149 10.68 7.41 -8.77
CA HIS A 149 10.57 8.87 -8.79
C HIS A 149 11.48 9.51 -7.74
N TYR A 150 11.57 8.91 -6.55
CA TYR A 150 12.46 9.40 -5.49
C TYR A 150 13.93 9.41 -5.91
N LEU A 151 14.41 8.32 -6.53
CA LEU A 151 15.79 8.24 -7.00
C LEU A 151 16.01 9.10 -8.24
N SER A 152 15.09 9.13 -9.21
CA SER A 152 15.29 9.90 -10.45
C SER A 152 15.38 11.41 -10.22
N ASN A 153 14.68 11.94 -9.21
CA ASN A 153 14.63 13.37 -8.94
C ASN A 153 15.83 13.89 -8.13
N ASP A 154 16.36 13.10 -7.19
CA ASP A 154 17.30 13.64 -6.19
C ASP A 154 18.49 12.71 -5.84
N PHE A 155 18.79 11.70 -6.67
CA PHE A 155 19.80 10.66 -6.37
C PHE A 155 21.12 11.19 -5.79
N TYR A 156 21.68 12.23 -6.40
CA TYR A 156 23.00 12.76 -6.04
C TYR A 156 23.00 13.54 -4.72
N ASN A 157 21.85 14.03 -4.26
CA ASN A 157 21.73 14.78 -3.00
C ASN A 157 21.31 13.87 -1.82
N ILE A 158 20.84 12.65 -2.08
CA ILE A 158 20.51 11.69 -1.04
C ILE A 158 21.81 11.12 -0.45
N ASN A 159 22.12 11.52 0.78
CA ASN A 159 23.29 11.01 1.49
C ASN A 159 23.15 9.52 1.86
N TRP A 160 24.28 8.85 2.08
CA TRP A 160 24.32 7.42 2.40
C TRP A 160 23.55 7.01 3.66
N LYS A 161 23.52 7.88 4.68
CA LYS A 161 22.77 7.59 5.90
C LYS A 161 21.27 7.48 5.58
N THR A 162 20.73 8.39 4.78
CA THR A 162 19.34 8.34 4.32
C THR A 162 19.08 7.08 3.49
N LYS A 163 19.97 6.74 2.54
CA LYS A 163 19.85 5.51 1.74
C LYS A 163 19.77 4.25 2.62
N LEU A 164 20.66 4.15 3.62
CA LEU A 164 20.68 3.01 4.55
C LEU A 164 19.45 2.98 5.46
N CYS A 165 18.95 4.14 5.90
CA CYS A 165 17.69 4.21 6.64
C CYS A 165 16.52 3.70 5.79
N ASN A 166 16.42 4.12 4.53
CA ASN A 166 15.37 3.65 3.62
C ASN A 166 15.47 2.14 3.39
N LEU A 167 16.66 1.62 3.09
CA LEU A 167 16.88 0.17 2.91
C LEU A 167 16.51 -0.64 4.15
N ARG A 168 16.85 -0.13 5.33
CA ARG A 168 16.48 -0.74 6.61
C ARG A 168 14.95 -0.80 6.78
N ASP A 169 14.27 0.28 6.49
CA ASP A 169 12.82 0.38 6.63
C ASP A 169 12.10 -0.53 5.61
N ILE A 170 12.60 -0.61 4.38
CA ILE A 170 12.13 -1.53 3.34
C ILE A 170 12.28 -3.00 3.79
N ILE A 171 13.46 -3.42 4.27
CA ILE A 171 13.66 -4.82 4.69
C ILE A 171 12.87 -5.16 5.96
N TYR A 172 12.61 -4.20 6.85
CA TYR A 172 11.69 -4.40 7.98
C TYR A 172 10.26 -4.63 7.51
N GLY A 173 9.79 -3.88 6.50
CA GLY A 173 8.51 -4.12 5.86
C GLY A 173 8.42 -5.53 5.29
N LEU A 174 9.43 -5.95 4.52
CA LEU A 174 9.44 -7.26 3.87
C LEU A 174 9.47 -8.38 4.91
N LYS A 175 10.27 -8.24 5.97
CA LYS A 175 10.28 -9.15 7.11
C LYS A 175 8.90 -9.30 7.75
N ASN A 176 8.15 -8.20 7.89
CA ASN A 176 6.81 -8.26 8.48
C ASN A 176 5.83 -9.03 7.59
N ILE A 177 5.96 -8.91 6.26
CA ILE A 177 5.18 -9.68 5.28
C ILE A 177 5.54 -11.18 5.38
N HIS A 178 6.83 -11.51 5.42
CA HIS A 178 7.30 -12.91 5.50
C HIS A 178 6.96 -13.58 6.84
N ILE A 179 6.96 -12.84 7.96
CA ILE A 179 6.60 -13.39 9.29
C ILE A 179 5.17 -13.94 9.33
N VAL A 180 4.26 -13.39 8.52
CA VAL A 180 2.89 -13.89 8.39
C VAL A 180 2.73 -14.84 7.21
N HIS A 181 3.84 -15.37 6.69
CA HIS A 181 3.89 -16.32 5.57
C HIS A 181 3.28 -15.80 4.28
N ILE A 182 3.40 -14.50 4.00
CA ILE A 182 3.03 -13.93 2.71
C ILE A 182 4.29 -13.76 1.86
N ILE A 183 4.23 -14.10 0.58
CA ILE A 183 5.28 -13.82 -0.41
C ILE A 183 4.77 -12.68 -1.31
N HIS A 184 5.56 -11.63 -1.50
CA HIS A 184 5.15 -10.44 -2.24
C HIS A 184 5.03 -10.72 -3.74
N ARG A 185 6.00 -11.42 -4.34
CA ARG A 185 6.06 -11.88 -5.74
C ARG A 185 6.22 -10.79 -6.82
N ASP A 186 6.08 -9.53 -6.44
CA ASP A 186 6.27 -8.34 -7.29
C ASP A 186 7.10 -7.26 -6.59
N PHE A 187 8.15 -7.66 -5.89
CA PHE A 187 8.88 -6.77 -5.03
C PHE A 187 9.89 -5.92 -5.82
N HIS A 188 9.56 -4.67 -6.11
CA HIS A 188 10.42 -3.78 -6.91
C HIS A 188 10.30 -2.31 -6.50
N SER A 189 11.16 -1.42 -7.01
CA SER A 189 11.18 -0.01 -6.62
C SER A 189 9.86 0.73 -6.88
N GLY A 190 9.13 0.39 -7.95
CA GLY A 190 7.78 0.92 -8.19
C GLY A 190 6.70 0.57 -7.15
N ASN A 191 6.94 -0.43 -6.29
CA ASN A 191 6.04 -0.81 -5.21
C ASN A 191 6.53 -0.33 -3.84
N ILE A 192 7.53 0.56 -3.80
CA ILE A 192 8.03 1.21 -2.58
C ILE A 192 7.64 2.68 -2.60
N PHE A 193 6.82 3.11 -1.66
CA PHE A 193 6.28 4.48 -1.59
C PHE A 193 6.88 5.28 -0.44
N PHE A 194 6.94 6.60 -0.59
CA PHE A 194 7.49 7.52 0.42
C PHE A 194 6.43 8.45 0.99
N ASP A 195 6.37 8.54 2.32
CA ASP A 195 5.60 9.61 2.96
C ASP A 195 6.33 10.95 2.96
N LYS A 196 5.63 12.00 3.39
CA LYS A 196 6.18 13.36 3.50
C LYS A 196 7.38 13.48 4.46
N ASN A 197 7.61 12.48 5.31
CA ASN A 197 8.73 12.43 6.24
C ASN A 197 9.85 11.51 5.73
N ASN A 198 9.80 11.08 4.47
CA ASN A 198 10.71 10.12 3.84
C ASN A 198 10.73 8.74 4.49
N SER A 199 9.64 8.33 5.14
CA SER A 199 9.46 6.94 5.57
C SER A 199 8.97 6.09 4.41
N THR A 200 9.51 4.88 4.29
CA THR A 200 9.20 3.95 3.19
C THR A 200 8.11 2.96 3.56
N TYR A 201 7.23 2.67 2.61
CA TYR A 201 6.14 1.71 2.74
C TYR A 201 6.09 0.79 1.51
N ILE A 202 6.03 -0.52 1.75
CA ILE A 202 5.79 -1.52 0.70
C ILE A 202 4.31 -1.50 0.33
N GLY A 203 3.98 -1.20 -0.91
CA GLY A 203 2.61 -1.22 -1.43
C GLY A 203 2.40 -2.34 -2.45
N ASP A 204 1.18 -2.38 -2.99
CA ASP A 204 0.73 -3.32 -4.03
C ASP A 204 0.90 -4.81 -3.70
N LEU A 205 -0.05 -5.34 -2.94
CA LEU A 205 -0.13 -6.76 -2.62
C LEU A 205 -1.00 -7.55 -3.64
N GLY A 206 -1.26 -6.97 -4.83
CA GLY A 206 -2.23 -7.49 -5.79
C GLY A 206 -1.98 -8.91 -6.25
N ILE A 207 -0.71 -9.32 -6.37
CA ILE A 207 -0.33 -10.68 -6.79
C ILE A 207 0.37 -11.49 -5.70
N SER A 208 0.50 -10.91 -4.52
CA SER A 208 1.05 -11.57 -3.34
C SER A 208 0.21 -12.79 -2.97
N LYS A 209 0.83 -13.78 -2.33
CA LYS A 209 0.16 -15.04 -1.97
C LYS A 209 0.67 -15.59 -0.66
N SER A 210 -0.19 -16.27 0.09
CA SER A 210 0.24 -17.06 1.24
C SER A 210 1.19 -18.17 0.78
N ALA A 211 2.30 -18.36 1.50
CA ALA A 211 3.30 -19.39 1.23
C ALA A 211 2.74 -20.81 1.42
N THR A 212 1.59 -20.94 2.10
CA THR A 212 0.95 -22.23 2.42
C THR A 212 -0.23 -22.58 1.50
N GLU A 213 -0.75 -21.64 0.71
CA GLU A 213 -1.85 -21.92 -0.22
C GLU A 213 -1.41 -22.90 -1.32
N SER A 214 -2.26 -23.91 -1.58
CA SER A 214 -2.03 -24.87 -2.65
C SER A 214 -1.80 -24.14 -3.97
N ILE A 215 -0.67 -24.46 -4.58
CA ILE A 215 -0.19 -23.83 -5.80
C ILE A 215 -1.00 -24.46 -6.92
N ASP A 216 -2.04 -23.79 -7.39
CA ASP A 216 -2.59 -24.08 -8.72
C ASP A 216 -1.40 -24.13 -9.69
N ASN A 217 -1.36 -25.14 -10.54
CA ASN A 217 -0.30 -25.44 -11.51
C ASN A 217 -0.06 -24.33 -12.55
N ASN A 218 -0.63 -23.15 -12.37
CA ASN A 218 -0.42 -21.97 -13.19
C ASN A 218 0.87 -21.30 -12.73
N ASN A 219 2.00 -21.81 -13.23
CA ASN A 219 3.31 -21.17 -13.25
C ASN A 219 3.27 -19.91 -14.15
N GLU A 220 2.36 -18.99 -13.87
CA GLU A 220 2.41 -17.64 -14.44
C GLU A 220 3.65 -16.96 -13.84
N ASN A 221 4.60 -16.61 -14.70
CA ASN A 221 5.77 -15.82 -14.33
C ASN A 221 5.31 -14.38 -14.11
N TYR A 222 5.24 -13.97 -12.85
CA TYR A 222 4.93 -12.61 -12.44
C TYR A 222 6.19 -11.84 -12.06
N GLY A 223 6.08 -10.53 -11.92
CA GLY A 223 7.18 -9.69 -11.50
C GLY A 223 7.92 -9.02 -12.67
N ILE A 224 8.67 -7.99 -12.32
CA ILE A 224 9.45 -7.20 -13.27
C ILE A 224 10.82 -7.86 -13.45
N ILE A 225 11.16 -8.27 -14.67
CA ILE A 225 12.36 -9.08 -15.01
C ILE A 225 13.65 -8.63 -14.29
N PRO A 226 14.02 -7.33 -14.25
CA PRO A 226 15.18 -6.85 -13.49
C PRO A 226 15.23 -7.24 -12.00
N TYR A 227 14.10 -7.58 -11.39
CA TYR A 227 13.98 -7.96 -9.97
C TYR A 227 13.76 -9.47 -9.80
N MET A 228 13.48 -10.21 -10.87
CA MET A 228 13.14 -11.62 -10.79
C MET A 228 14.37 -12.46 -10.43
N ALA A 229 14.20 -13.30 -9.41
CA ALA A 229 15.20 -14.26 -9.00
C ALA A 229 15.49 -15.31 -10.09
N PRO A 230 16.72 -15.85 -10.19
CA PRO A 230 17.11 -16.75 -11.28
C PRO A 230 16.26 -18.02 -11.38
N GLU A 231 15.77 -18.53 -10.25
CA GLU A 231 14.89 -19.70 -10.20
C GLU A 231 13.53 -19.45 -10.89
N MET A 232 13.11 -18.18 -11.06
CA MET A 232 11.85 -17.82 -11.72
C MET A 232 11.89 -18.04 -13.22
N PHE A 233 13.08 -17.91 -13.84
CA PHE A 233 13.26 -18.26 -15.26
C PHE A 233 13.24 -19.78 -15.49
N GLN A 234 13.41 -20.57 -14.43
CA GLN A 234 13.30 -22.03 -14.46
C GLN A 234 11.88 -22.52 -14.14
N ARG A 235 10.90 -21.61 -14.10
CA ARG A 235 9.49 -21.90 -13.74
C ARG A 235 9.36 -22.59 -12.37
N GLN A 236 10.30 -22.30 -11.46
CA GLN A 236 10.18 -22.75 -10.08
C GLN A 236 9.13 -21.93 -9.33
N LYS A 237 8.83 -22.35 -8.11
CA LYS A 237 7.84 -21.69 -7.26
C LYS A 237 8.44 -20.46 -6.62
N TYR A 238 7.66 -19.39 -6.49
CA TYR A 238 8.05 -18.22 -5.68
C TYR A 238 8.30 -18.67 -4.24
N THR A 239 9.36 -18.13 -3.65
CA THR A 239 9.68 -18.31 -2.24
C THR A 239 9.97 -16.96 -1.61
N GLU A 240 10.01 -16.92 -0.28
CA GLU A 240 10.53 -15.74 0.44
C GLU A 240 11.93 -15.35 -0.06
N ALA A 241 12.78 -16.32 -0.43
CA ALA A 241 14.11 -16.06 -0.97
C ALA A 241 14.08 -15.31 -2.32
N SER A 242 13.03 -15.50 -3.12
CA SER A 242 12.84 -14.79 -4.38
C SER A 242 12.54 -13.30 -4.14
N ASP A 243 11.79 -12.96 -3.08
CA ASP A 243 11.61 -11.57 -2.66
C ASP A 243 12.93 -10.98 -2.11
N ILE A 244 13.75 -11.76 -1.41
CA ILE A 244 15.09 -11.32 -0.93
C ILE A 244 16.02 -11.02 -2.09
N TYR A 245 15.99 -11.82 -3.17
CA TYR A 245 16.71 -11.49 -4.39
C TYR A 245 16.23 -10.16 -4.96
N SER A 246 14.92 -9.97 -5.03
CA SER A 246 14.32 -8.72 -5.53
C SER A 246 14.73 -7.51 -4.68
N PHE A 247 14.83 -7.66 -3.36
CA PHE A 247 15.37 -6.64 -2.44
C PHE A 247 16.83 -6.29 -2.77
N SER A 248 17.66 -7.27 -3.14
CA SER A 248 19.04 -7.01 -3.54
C SER A 248 19.13 -6.12 -4.79
N MET A 249 18.14 -6.22 -5.69
CA MET A 249 18.04 -5.37 -6.88
C MET A 249 17.61 -3.94 -6.53
N ILE A 250 16.81 -3.77 -5.48
CA ILE A 250 16.51 -2.44 -4.90
C ILE A 250 17.77 -1.85 -4.23
N MET A 251 18.55 -2.66 -3.50
CA MET A 251 19.84 -2.21 -2.95
C MET A 251 20.78 -1.72 -4.05
N TRP A 252 20.84 -2.43 -5.18
CA TRP A 252 21.59 -2.01 -6.36
C TRP A 252 21.14 -0.64 -6.89
N GLU A 253 19.83 -0.36 -6.94
CA GLU A 253 19.31 0.95 -7.34
C GLU A 253 19.76 2.08 -6.40
N PHE A 254 19.82 1.86 -5.08
CA PHE A 254 20.34 2.86 -4.15
C PHE A 254 21.84 3.14 -4.35
N ILE A 255 22.60 2.16 -4.85
CA ILE A 255 24.04 2.29 -5.13
C ILE A 255 24.27 3.04 -6.46
N ILE A 256 23.53 2.68 -7.52
CA ILE A 256 23.81 3.15 -8.89
C ILE A 256 22.90 4.31 -9.32
N GLY A 257 21.74 4.47 -8.70
CA GLY A 257 20.75 5.52 -9.01
C GLY A 257 19.84 5.21 -10.19
N ARG A 258 19.90 3.97 -10.71
CA ARG A 258 19.06 3.49 -11.81
C ARG A 258 18.87 1.98 -11.71
N ARG A 259 17.81 1.48 -12.34
CA ARG A 259 17.49 0.05 -12.39
C ARG A 259 18.61 -0.77 -13.03
N SER A 260 18.76 -2.01 -12.58
CA SER A 260 19.59 -2.98 -13.29
C SER A 260 19.04 -3.20 -14.69
N PHE A 261 19.95 -3.38 -15.66
CA PHE A 261 19.64 -3.60 -17.07
C PHE A 261 18.75 -2.54 -17.75
N TRP A 262 18.68 -1.32 -17.21
CA TRP A 262 17.87 -0.19 -17.73
C TRP A 262 18.04 0.10 -19.23
N ASN A 263 19.13 -0.34 -19.85
CA ASN A 263 19.45 -0.15 -21.26
C ASN A 263 19.00 -1.30 -22.18
N ARG A 264 18.19 -2.25 -21.69
CA ARG A 264 17.68 -3.37 -22.47
C ARG A 264 16.15 -3.39 -22.41
N ALA A 265 15.51 -3.79 -23.51
CA ALA A 265 14.09 -4.12 -23.47
C ALA A 265 13.91 -5.38 -22.63
N HIS A 266 12.92 -5.37 -21.74
CA HIS A 266 12.58 -6.49 -20.88
C HIS A 266 11.33 -7.23 -21.36
N ASP A 267 10.68 -6.73 -22.41
CA ASP A 267 9.39 -7.23 -22.89
C ASP A 267 9.54 -8.12 -24.14
N ALA A 268 10.70 -8.76 -24.33
CA ALA A 268 11.02 -9.50 -25.54
C ALA A 268 11.64 -10.87 -25.23
N GLU A 269 10.77 -11.87 -25.06
CA GLU A 269 10.51 -12.95 -26.05
C GLU A 269 9.20 -13.70 -25.70
#